data_AF-A0AAV5JX26-F1
#
_entry.id   AF-A0AAV5JX26-F1
#
_cell.length_a   1.000
_cell.length_b   1.000
_cell.length_c   1.000
_cell.angle_alpha   90.00
_cell.angle_beta   90.00
_cell.angle_gamma   90.00
#
_symmetry.space_group_name_H-M   'P 1'
#
loop_
_entity.id
_entity.type
_entity.pdbx_description
1 polymer ?
#
loop_
_entity_poly.entity_id
_entity_poly.type
_entity_poly.pdbx_seq_one_letter_code
_entity_poly.pdbx_strand_id
1 'polypeptide(L)'
;MMKKTFYYNFFPTKVEEEEAAAHNVQYRLTRTLIEIRDLDHHQASGVDPWRQIIRKSITASDVFMGKLSLSEQEMLDLLRPCTLSKANSLLVGDRSCILYDNTEAEVKYHIDVERGSQDSYTLRCTSLFRNRNLAPGDQVGLFLDVSNEAFRFKILGRANRSSN
;
A
#
# COMPACT_ATOMS: atom_id res chain seq x y z
N MET A 1 15.97 15.76 -3.73
CA MET A 1 14.61 16.15 -4.19
C MET A 1 14.16 15.07 -5.17
N MET A 2 13.10 14.34 -4.84
CA MET A 2 12.66 13.17 -5.62
C MET A 2 12.01 13.61 -6.94
N LYS A 3 12.41 13.02 -8.07
CA LYS A 3 11.72 13.19 -9.36
C LYS A 3 10.95 11.90 -9.67
N LYS A 4 9.63 11.94 -9.49
CA LYS A 4 8.72 10.87 -9.93
C LYS A 4 8.17 11.28 -11.30
N THR A 5 8.33 10.43 -12.31
CA THR A 5 7.75 10.66 -13.64
C THR A 5 6.63 9.63 -13.85
N PHE A 6 5.41 10.12 -13.99
CA PHE A 6 4.25 9.30 -14.33
C PHE A 6 3.93 9.50 -15.80
N TYR A 7 3.61 8.40 -16.48
CA TYR A 7 2.97 8.46 -17.78
C TYR A 7 1.48 8.31 -17.57
N TYR A 8 0.75 9.34 -17.96
CA TYR A 8 -0.70 9.38 -17.90
C TYR A 8 -1.24 8.94 -19.25
N ASN A 9 -1.96 7.83 -19.30
CA ASN A 9 -2.74 7.46 -20.47
C ASN A 9 -4.05 8.24 -20.44
N PHE A 10 -4.01 9.45 -20.99
CA PHE A 10 -5.20 10.29 -21.12
C PHE A 10 -6.19 9.75 -22.15
N PHE A 11 -5.70 8.96 -23.10
CA PHE A 11 -6.50 8.36 -24.16
C PHE A 11 -6.42 6.83 -24.05
N PRO A 12 -7.56 6.12 -24.04
CA PRO A 12 -7.59 4.68 -24.20
C PRO A 12 -6.84 4.25 -25.44
N THR A 13 -6.17 3.11 -25.37
CA THR A 13 -5.86 2.38 -26.60
C THR A 13 -7.14 1.84 -27.21
N LYS A 14 -7.16 1.63 -28.53
CA LYS A 14 -8.34 1.12 -29.26
C LYS A 14 -8.90 -0.18 -28.66
N VAL A 15 -8.01 -1.05 -28.16
CA VAL A 15 -8.38 -2.31 -27.50
C VAL A 15 -9.10 -2.06 -26.17
N GLU A 16 -8.59 -1.15 -25.34
CA GLU A 16 -9.22 -0.79 -24.06
C GLU A 16 -10.56 -0.07 -24.24
N GLU A 17 -10.69 0.74 -25.30
CA GLU A 17 -11.96 1.38 -25.68
C GLU A 17 -13.00 0.34 -26.11
N GLU A 18 -12.60 -0.66 -26.91
CA GLU A 18 -13.47 -1.74 -27.38
C GLU A 18 -13.91 -2.67 -26.22
N GLU A 19 -13.03 -2.98 -25.27
CA GLU A 19 -13.37 -3.75 -24.06
C GLU A 19 -14.30 -2.97 -23.10
N ALA A 20 -14.04 -1.68 -22.89
CA ALA A 20 -14.89 -0.82 -22.07
C ALA A 20 -16.30 -0.67 -22.67
N ALA A 21 -16.39 -0.52 -24.00
CA ALA A 21 -17.64 -0.49 -24.73
C ALA A 21 -18.37 -1.84 -24.67
N ALA A 22 -17.65 -2.96 -24.82
CA ALA A 22 -18.22 -4.31 -24.72
C ALA A 22 -18.78 -4.64 -23.33
N HIS A 23 -18.29 -3.98 -22.27
CA HIS A 23 -18.71 -4.21 -20.90
C HIS A 23 -19.58 -3.08 -20.32
N ASN A 24 -19.87 -2.05 -21.12
CA ASN A 24 -20.63 -0.87 -20.71
C ASN A 24 -20.01 -0.16 -19.47
N VAL A 25 -18.68 -0.18 -19.38
CA VAL A 25 -17.92 0.39 -18.26
C VAL A 25 -17.27 1.69 -18.71
N GLN A 26 -17.36 2.76 -17.90
CA GLN A 26 -16.68 4.02 -18.17
C GLN A 26 -15.16 3.82 -18.14
N TYR A 27 -14.45 4.26 -19.19
CA TYR A 27 -12.99 4.17 -19.26
C TYR A 27 -12.34 4.82 -18.04
N ARG A 28 -11.50 4.06 -17.34
CA ARG A 28 -10.73 4.55 -16.20
C ARG A 28 -9.36 4.98 -16.69
N LEU A 29 -8.99 6.23 -16.41
CA LEU A 29 -7.64 6.76 -16.66
C LEU A 29 -6.60 5.83 -16.01
N THR A 30 -5.81 5.15 -16.84
CA THR A 30 -4.69 4.36 -16.38
C THR A 30 -3.45 5.24 -16.29
N ARG A 31 -2.66 5.06 -15.22
CA ARG A 31 -1.37 5.71 -15.05
C ARG A 31 -0.33 4.63 -14.90
N THR A 32 0.75 4.76 -15.62
CA THR A 32 1.89 3.85 -15.52
C THR A 32 3.05 4.61 -14.92
N LEU A 33 3.62 4.09 -13.84
CA LEU A 33 4.86 4.60 -13.30
C LEU A 33 5.97 4.23 -14.28
N ILE A 34 6.57 5.23 -14.92
CA ILE A 34 7.61 5.02 -15.94
C ILE A 34 9.01 5.20 -15.37
N GLU A 35 9.15 5.90 -14.25
CA GLU A 35 10.46 6.14 -13.66
C GLU A 35 10.38 6.39 -12.16
N ILE A 36 11.20 5.64 -11.40
CA ILE A 36 11.55 5.92 -10.00
C ILE A 36 13.04 6.23 -9.99
N ARG A 37 13.44 7.50 -10.13
CA ARG A 37 14.84 7.92 -9.90
C ARG A 37 15.02 8.31 -8.45
N ASP A 38 15.81 7.54 -7.71
CA ASP A 38 16.51 8.03 -6.53
C ASP A 38 17.94 8.43 -6.92
N LEU A 39 18.27 9.71 -6.74
CA LEU A 39 19.62 10.06 -6.31
C LEU A 39 19.67 9.71 -4.82
N ASP A 40 20.52 8.75 -4.46
CA ASP A 40 21.15 8.61 -3.13
C ASP A 40 20.49 7.76 -2.03
N HIS A 41 19.53 6.88 -2.28
CA HIS A 41 19.06 5.93 -1.25
C HIS A 41 19.31 4.48 -1.64
N HIS A 42 20.59 4.16 -1.91
CA HIS A 42 21.07 2.81 -1.64
C HIS A 42 20.72 2.50 -0.18
N GLN A 43 19.94 1.45 0.06
CA GLN A 43 19.87 0.82 1.37
C GLN A 43 21.32 0.45 1.75
N ALA A 44 21.97 1.28 2.56
CA ALA A 44 23.22 0.91 3.15
C ALA A 44 22.94 -0.34 3.99
N SER A 45 23.59 -1.44 3.63
CA SER A 45 23.51 -2.70 4.38
C SER A 45 23.76 -2.41 5.86
N GLY A 46 22.76 -2.63 6.72
CA GLY A 46 22.84 -2.38 8.17
C GLY A 46 21.94 -1.26 8.72
N VAL A 47 21.16 -0.55 7.91
CA VAL A 47 20.15 0.40 8.42
C VAL A 47 18.88 -0.39 8.82
N ASP A 48 18.42 -0.20 10.06
CA ASP A 48 17.17 -0.78 10.57
C ASP A 48 16.01 -0.48 9.60
N PRO A 49 15.35 -1.52 9.02
CA PRO A 49 14.23 -1.35 8.09
C PRO A 49 13.09 -0.51 8.67
N TRP A 50 12.93 -0.51 10.00
CA TRP A 50 11.92 0.27 10.69
C TRP A 50 12.17 1.79 10.66
N ARG A 51 13.32 2.27 10.17
CA ARG A 51 13.60 3.70 10.00
C ARG A 51 12.92 4.33 8.79
N GLN A 52 12.57 3.53 7.76
CA GLN A 52 11.94 4.00 6.52
C GLN A 52 10.49 3.53 6.39
N ILE A 53 9.77 3.47 7.50
CA ILE A 53 8.38 3.03 7.52
C ILE A 53 7.43 4.19 7.24
N ILE A 54 6.31 3.85 6.63
CA ILE A 54 5.13 4.70 6.64
C ILE A 54 4.47 4.57 8.00
N ARG A 55 4.36 5.70 8.69
CA ARG A 55 3.61 5.81 9.94
C ARG A 55 2.21 6.26 9.62
N LYS A 56 1.22 5.49 10.08
CA LYS A 56 -0.18 5.80 9.85
C LYS A 56 -0.98 5.71 11.15
N SER A 57 -1.85 6.69 11.35
CA SER A 57 -2.90 6.61 12.36
C SER A 57 -4.09 5.85 11.80
N ILE A 58 -4.55 4.84 12.53
CA ILE A 58 -5.75 4.08 12.19
C ILE A 58 -6.97 4.98 12.37
N THR A 59 -7.80 5.09 11.33
CA THR A 59 -9.05 5.87 11.39
C THR A 59 -10.24 4.98 11.78
N ALA A 60 -11.37 5.60 12.16
CA ALA A 60 -12.61 4.87 12.41
C ALA A 60 -13.12 4.12 11.17
N SER A 61 -12.91 4.69 9.98
CA SER A 61 -13.26 4.06 8.70
C SER A 61 -12.42 2.81 8.46
N ASP A 62 -11.11 2.87 8.73
CA ASP A 62 -10.21 1.73 8.56
C ASP A 62 -10.64 0.53 9.44
N VAL A 63 -11.01 0.80 10.69
CA VAL A 63 -11.51 -0.22 11.62
C VAL A 63 -12.84 -0.79 11.16
N PHE A 64 -13.79 0.07 10.79
CA PHE A 64 -15.12 -0.35 10.33
C PHE A 64 -15.04 -1.25 9.09
N MET A 65 -14.19 -0.89 8.13
CA MET A 65 -14.00 -1.66 6.90
C MET A 65 -13.04 -2.85 7.06
N GLY A 66 -12.20 -2.85 8.11
CA GLY A 66 -11.11 -3.82 8.28
C GLY A 66 -10.06 -3.71 7.18
N LYS A 67 -9.77 -2.47 6.74
CA LYS A 67 -8.81 -2.18 5.66
C LYS A 67 -7.94 -1.01 6.09
N LEU A 68 -6.68 -1.03 5.67
CA LEU A 68 -5.79 0.10 5.84
C LEU A 68 -5.80 0.95 4.56
N SER A 69 -6.37 2.15 4.64
CA SER A 69 -6.38 3.07 3.50
C SER A 69 -5.01 3.74 3.34
N LEU A 70 -4.55 3.93 2.12
CA LEU A 70 -3.29 4.58 1.77
C LEU A 70 -3.57 5.59 0.66
N SER A 71 -3.00 6.78 0.79
CA SER A 71 -2.93 7.74 -0.30
C SER A 71 -2.00 7.23 -1.40
N GLU A 72 -2.15 7.76 -2.61
CA GLU A 72 -1.24 7.48 -3.73
C GLU A 72 0.23 7.69 -3.32
N GLN A 73 0.51 8.80 -2.63
CA GLN A 73 1.86 9.12 -2.18
C GLN A 73 2.40 8.09 -1.18
N GLU A 74 1.59 7.68 -0.19
CA GLU A 74 1.97 6.62 0.75
C GLU A 74 2.23 5.30 0.01
N MET A 75 1.34 4.87 -0.90
CA MET A 75 1.55 3.64 -1.66
C MET A 75 2.84 3.69 -2.47
N LEU A 76 3.12 4.79 -3.16
CA LEU A 76 4.34 4.96 -3.94
C LEU A 76 5.60 4.95 -3.08
N ASP A 77 5.52 5.50 -1.87
CA ASP A 77 6.65 5.49 -0.94
C ASP A 77 6.92 4.08 -0.39
N LEU A 78 5.89 3.22 -0.25
CA LEU A 78 6.07 1.78 0.03
C LEU A 78 6.72 1.04 -1.14
N LEU A 79 6.39 1.44 -2.37
CA LEU A 79 6.90 0.81 -3.59
C LEU A 79 8.27 1.33 -4.00
N ARG A 80 8.82 2.35 -3.32
CA ARG A 80 10.14 2.93 -3.62
C ARG A 80 11.26 1.89 -3.76
N PRO A 81 11.39 0.87 -2.89
CA PRO A 81 12.48 -0.09 -3.00
C PRO A 81 12.21 -1.17 -4.07
N CYS A 82 11.03 -1.18 -4.72
CA CYS A 82 10.67 -2.18 -5.72
C CYS A 82 11.19 -1.85 -7.12
N THR A 83 11.32 -2.89 -7.94
CA THR A 83 11.50 -2.71 -9.39
C THR A 83 10.24 -2.13 -10.02
N LEU A 84 10.40 -1.39 -11.12
CA LEU A 84 9.32 -0.71 -11.83
C LEU A 84 8.17 -1.67 -12.21
N SER A 85 8.50 -2.87 -12.71
CA SER A 85 7.51 -3.90 -13.08
C SER A 85 6.65 -4.32 -11.89
N LYS A 86 7.28 -4.56 -10.72
CA LYS A 86 6.58 -4.93 -9.49
C LYS A 86 5.70 -3.80 -8.98
N ALA A 87 6.24 -2.58 -8.95
CA ALA A 87 5.50 -1.39 -8.54
C ALA A 87 4.25 -1.22 -9.41
N ASN A 88 4.39 -1.29 -10.74
CA ASN A 88 3.24 -1.22 -11.64
C ASN A 88 2.23 -2.35 -11.38
N SER A 89 2.67 -3.58 -11.14
CA SER A 89 1.75 -4.69 -10.83
C SER A 89 0.93 -4.47 -9.55
N LEU A 90 1.50 -3.81 -8.53
CA LEU A 90 0.79 -3.48 -7.29
C LEU A 90 -0.11 -2.25 -7.44
N LEU A 91 0.25 -1.30 -8.32
CA LEU A 91 -0.55 -0.10 -8.61
C LEU A 91 -1.79 -0.40 -9.46
N VAL A 92 -1.81 -1.50 -10.20
CA VAL A 92 -3.05 -1.97 -10.87
C VAL A 92 -4.12 -2.30 -9.83
N GLY A 93 -3.72 -2.79 -8.66
CA GLY A 93 -4.63 -3.30 -7.63
C GLY A 93 -5.12 -4.71 -7.94
N ASP A 94 -6.05 -5.20 -7.13
CA ASP A 94 -6.63 -6.56 -7.17
C ASP A 94 -5.58 -7.67 -7.06
N ARG A 95 -4.63 -7.47 -6.14
CA ARG A 95 -3.46 -8.35 -5.94
C ARG A 95 -3.46 -8.91 -4.54
N SER A 96 -3.47 -10.23 -4.42
CA SER A 96 -3.25 -10.89 -3.13
C SER A 96 -1.76 -10.92 -2.79
N CYS A 97 -1.42 -10.47 -1.59
CA CYS A 97 -0.06 -10.35 -1.07
C CYS A 97 0.04 -10.94 0.33
N ILE A 98 1.27 -11.14 0.81
CA ILE A 98 1.54 -11.55 2.18
C ILE A 98 1.87 -10.31 3.02
N LEU A 99 1.31 -10.29 4.24
CA LEU A 99 1.68 -9.34 5.28
C LEU A 99 2.18 -10.13 6.51
N TYR A 100 3.37 -9.77 6.98
CA TYR A 100 3.90 -10.24 8.24
C TYR A 100 3.72 -9.16 9.30
N ASP A 101 3.09 -9.54 10.40
CA ASP A 101 2.94 -8.71 11.57
C ASP A 101 4.06 -9.00 12.56
N ASN A 102 4.94 -8.01 12.75
CA ASN A 102 6.13 -8.07 13.59
C ASN A 102 5.95 -7.28 14.90
N THR A 103 4.71 -7.15 15.40
CA THR A 103 4.43 -6.44 16.65
C THR A 103 5.02 -7.15 17.87
N GLU A 104 4.90 -8.47 17.95
CA GLU A 104 5.38 -9.29 19.07
C GLU A 104 6.11 -10.53 18.51
N ALA A 105 5.34 -11.58 18.19
CA ALA A 105 5.77 -12.70 17.37
C ALA A 105 5.34 -12.47 15.93
N GLU A 106 6.14 -12.97 14.98
CA GLU A 106 5.82 -12.88 13.56
C GLU A 106 4.58 -13.71 13.24
N VAL A 107 3.51 -13.05 12.79
CA VAL A 107 2.28 -13.72 12.34
C VAL A 107 2.04 -13.37 10.88
N LYS A 108 1.73 -14.38 10.07
CA LYS A 108 1.47 -14.23 8.64
C LYS A 108 -0.02 -14.03 8.37
N TYR A 109 -0.32 -13.04 7.52
CA TYR A 109 -1.65 -12.75 7.01
C TYR A 109 -1.64 -12.70 5.48
N HIS A 110 -2.75 -13.14 4.88
CA HIS A 110 -3.04 -12.88 3.48
C HIS A 110 -3.82 -11.56 3.40
N ILE A 111 -3.41 -10.69 2.48
CA ILE A 111 -4.03 -9.39 2.28
C ILE A 111 -4.31 -9.17 0.80
N ASP A 112 -5.31 -8.35 0.52
CA ASP A 112 -5.59 -7.92 -0.85
C ASP A 112 -5.29 -6.42 -0.98
N VAL A 113 -4.50 -6.08 -2.00
CA VAL A 113 -4.20 -4.71 -2.38
C VAL A 113 -5.25 -4.28 -3.39
N GLU A 114 -6.07 -3.31 -3.02
CA GLU A 114 -7.15 -2.82 -3.87
C GLU A 114 -6.89 -1.36 -4.25
N ARG A 115 -7.11 -1.01 -5.52
CA ARG A 115 -7.13 0.38 -5.96
C ARG A 115 -8.56 0.91 -5.91
N GLY A 116 -8.78 1.92 -5.07
CA GLY A 116 -10.05 2.64 -4.97
C GLY A 116 -10.20 3.70 -6.08
N SER A 117 -11.36 4.36 -6.09
CA SER A 117 -11.59 5.57 -6.89
C SER A 117 -10.72 6.72 -6.37
N GLN A 118 -10.24 7.60 -7.26
CA GLN A 118 -9.40 8.77 -6.92
C GLN A 118 -7.99 8.42 -6.39
N ASP A 119 -7.34 7.40 -6.95
CA ASP A 119 -5.94 7.06 -6.66
C ASP A 119 -5.65 6.72 -5.17
N SER A 120 -6.69 6.38 -4.40
CA SER A 120 -6.54 5.75 -3.10
C SER A 120 -6.24 4.26 -3.25
N TYR A 121 -5.42 3.72 -2.35
CA TYR A 121 -5.13 2.29 -2.26
C TYR A 121 -5.61 1.78 -0.91
N THR A 122 -6.06 0.54 -0.84
CA THR A 122 -6.43 -0.08 0.45
C THR A 122 -5.79 -1.45 0.57
N LEU A 123 -5.22 -1.73 1.74
CA LEU A 123 -4.78 -3.06 2.12
C LEU A 123 -5.89 -3.71 2.95
N ARG A 124 -6.64 -4.62 2.34
CA ARG A 124 -7.72 -5.34 3.01
C ARG A 124 -7.13 -6.44 3.87
N CYS A 125 -7.32 -6.35 5.19
CA CYS A 125 -6.85 -7.37 6.13
C CYS A 125 -7.72 -7.42 7.39
N THR A 126 -8.94 -7.90 7.26
CA THR A 126 -9.92 -7.96 8.36
C THR A 126 -9.43 -8.78 9.55
N SER A 127 -8.70 -9.88 9.28
CA SER A 127 -8.13 -10.75 10.32
C SER A 127 -7.08 -10.05 11.18
N LEU A 128 -6.20 -9.22 10.59
CA LEU A 128 -5.20 -8.45 11.35
C LEU A 128 -5.89 -7.45 12.28
N PHE A 129 -6.88 -6.71 11.77
CA PHE A 129 -7.63 -5.72 12.57
C PHE A 129 -8.31 -6.37 13.77
N ARG A 130 -8.92 -7.55 13.59
CA ARG A 130 -9.57 -8.31 14.66
C ARG A 130 -8.56 -8.87 15.65
N ASN A 131 -7.55 -9.59 15.17
CA ASN A 131 -6.57 -10.28 16.03
C ASN A 131 -5.75 -9.29 16.86
N ARG A 132 -5.40 -8.14 16.30
CA ARG A 132 -4.67 -7.10 17.02
C ARG A 132 -5.57 -6.07 17.70
N ASN A 133 -6.89 -6.26 17.65
CA ASN A 133 -7.87 -5.36 18.23
C ASN A 133 -7.53 -3.88 17.92
N LEU A 134 -7.28 -3.60 16.62
CA LEU A 134 -6.89 -2.27 16.18
C LEU A 134 -8.04 -1.29 16.39
N ALA A 135 -7.74 -0.16 17.01
CA ALA A 135 -8.72 0.87 17.34
C ALA A 135 -8.37 2.21 16.67
N PRO A 136 -9.36 3.10 16.49
CA PRO A 136 -9.10 4.44 15.97
C PRO A 136 -8.08 5.17 16.87
N GLY A 137 -7.10 5.82 16.24
CA GLY A 137 -6.01 6.51 16.91
C GLY A 137 -4.76 5.65 17.16
N ASP A 138 -4.84 4.32 17.04
CA ASP A 138 -3.64 3.46 17.09
C ASP A 138 -2.67 3.90 15.97
N GLN A 139 -1.36 3.90 16.28
CA GLN A 139 -0.30 4.22 15.33
C GLN A 139 0.34 2.93 14.83
N VAL A 140 0.40 2.78 13.52
CA VAL A 140 0.97 1.60 12.86
C VAL A 140 2.10 2.00 11.91
N GLY A 141 3.03 1.06 11.74
CA GLY A 141 4.15 1.14 10.83
C GLY A 141 3.99 0.13 9.72
N LEU A 142 4.27 0.55 8.50
CA LEU A 142 4.20 -0.29 7.31
C LEU A 142 5.42 -0.05 6.42
N PHE A 143 6.03 -1.13 5.93
CA PHE A 143 6.97 -1.07 4.81
C PHE A 143 6.88 -2.34 3.96
N LEU A 144 7.47 -2.30 2.77
CA LEU A 144 7.55 -3.45 1.88
C LEU A 144 8.97 -4.05 1.93
N ASP A 145 9.07 -5.29 2.38
CA ASP A 145 10.32 -6.05 2.38
C ASP A 145 10.53 -6.67 1.00
N VAL A 146 11.46 -6.11 0.24
CA VAL A 146 11.74 -6.52 -1.15
C VAL A 146 12.38 -7.91 -1.22
N SER A 147 13.06 -8.36 -0.17
CA SER A 147 13.73 -9.66 -0.14
C SER A 147 12.74 -10.81 -0.13
N ASN A 148 11.61 -10.61 0.56
CA ASN A 148 10.55 -11.61 0.74
C ASN A 148 9.24 -11.24 0.02
N GLU A 149 9.24 -10.13 -0.73
CA GLU A 149 8.09 -9.60 -1.45
C GLU A 149 6.81 -9.50 -0.57
N ALA A 150 6.99 -9.07 0.68
CA ALA A 150 5.92 -9.07 1.67
C ALA A 150 5.85 -7.75 2.43
N PHE A 151 4.61 -7.34 2.75
CA PHE A 151 4.40 -6.21 3.62
C PHE A 151 4.79 -6.56 5.04
N ARG A 152 5.41 -5.62 5.74
CA ARG A 152 5.79 -5.73 7.14
C ARG A 152 4.99 -4.71 7.93
N PHE A 153 4.27 -5.20 8.93
CA PHE A 153 3.38 -4.42 9.78
C PHE A 153 3.86 -4.45 11.22
N LYS A 154 3.72 -3.33 11.92
CA LYS A 154 3.95 -3.26 13.36
C LYS A 154 3.10 -2.18 13.99
N ILE A 155 2.59 -2.45 15.18
CA ILE A 155 1.94 -1.41 15.99
C ILE A 155 3.05 -0.61 16.69
N LEU A 156 3.06 0.70 16.43
CA LEU A 156 4.04 1.64 16.97
C LEU A 156 3.58 2.28 18.27
N GLY A 157 2.26 2.42 18.43
CA GLY A 157 1.65 2.99 19.63
C GLY A 157 0.16 2.71 19.65
N ARG A 158 -0.41 2.58 20.85
CA ARG A 158 -1.86 2.45 21.04
C ARG A 158 -2.45 3.80 21.37
N ALA A 159 -3.67 4.06 20.89
CA ALA A 159 -4.46 5.18 21.38
C ALA A 159 -4.66 5.02 22.90
N ASN A 160 -4.67 6.14 23.63
CA ASN A 160 -5.05 6.13 25.04
C ASN A 160 -6.51 5.68 25.15
N ARG A 161 -6.70 4.40 25.46
CA ARG A 161 -8.00 3.85 25.81
C ARG A 161 -8.23 4.26 27.25
N SER A 162 -8.89 5.38 27.47
CA SER A 162 -9.46 5.69 28.79
C SER A 162 -10.38 4.52 29.14
N SER A 163 -9.91 3.69 30.06
CA SER A 163 -10.69 2.67 30.74
C SER A 163 -11.83 3.39 31.48
N ASN A 164 -13.03 3.32 30.92
CA ASN A 164 -14.27 3.53 31.67
C ASN A 164 -14.59 2.25 32.43
#